data_AF-A3JV15-F1
#
_entry.id   AF-A3JV15-F1
#
_cell.length_a   1.000
_cell.length_b   1.000
_cell.length_c   1.000
_cell.angle_alpha   90.00
_cell.angle_beta   90.00
_cell.angle_gamma   90.00
#
_symmetry.space_group_name_H-M   'P 1'
#
loop_
_entity.id
_entity.type
_entity.pdbx_description
1 polymer ?
#
loop_
_entity_poly.entity_id
_entity_poly.type
_entity_poly.pdbx_seq_one_letter_code
_entity_poly.pdbx_strand_id
1 'polypeptide(L)'
;MCICLAFAAYVVAVKRGYQAEKFPGWTALMIAFVGSLPGLMTAVIIVGGVLSGVFTVTESGAFGALYAFIVTLLVYRAITWSNFKMAVMSSVRTTSMVMILIAC
;
A
#
# COMPACT_ATOMS: atom_id res chain seq x y z
N MET A 1 12.98 6.06 -10.46
CA MET A 1 11.57 6.50 -10.31
C MET A 1 11.33 7.34 -9.07
N CYS A 2 11.79 6.93 -7.88
CA CYS A 2 11.54 7.66 -6.62
C CYS A 2 12.03 9.12 -6.65
N ILE A 3 13.25 9.38 -7.15
CA ILE A 3 13.80 10.74 -7.27
C ILE A 3 13.00 11.60 -8.26
N CYS A 4 12.62 11.03 -9.42
CA CYS A 4 11.84 11.75 -10.42
C CYS A 4 10.44 12.12 -9.90
N LEU A 5 9.79 11.23 -9.16
CA LEU A 5 8.48 11.49 -8.53
C LEU A 5 8.60 12.50 -7.40
N ALA A 6 9.65 12.42 -6.58
CA ALA A 6 9.90 13.41 -5.53
C ALA A 6 10.12 14.81 -6.12
N PHE A 7 10.89 14.92 -7.19
CA PHE A 7 11.09 16.18 -7.90
C PHE A 7 9.78 16.71 -8.51
N ALA A 8 9.01 15.86 -9.20
CA ALA A 8 7.71 16.25 -9.77
C ALA A 8 6.72 16.70 -8.68
N ALA A 9 6.66 15.97 -7.56
CA ALA A 9 5.82 16.32 -6.41
C ALA A 9 6.25 17.66 -5.80
N TYR A 10 7.56 17.91 -5.67
CA TYR A 10 8.08 19.20 -5.21
C TYR A 10 7.67 20.35 -6.14
N VAL A 11 7.85 20.20 -7.44
CA VAL A 11 7.46 21.21 -8.45
C VAL A 11 5.96 21.48 -8.40
N VAL A 12 5.13 20.45 -8.30
CA VAL A 12 3.67 20.59 -8.17
C VAL A 12 3.30 21.27 -6.85
N ALA A 13 4.00 20.95 -5.76
CA ALA A 13 3.71 21.50 -4.46
C ALA A 13 4.00 23.00 -4.37
N VAL A 14 5.12 23.43 -4.95
CA VAL A 14 5.49 24.85 -5.07
C VAL A 14 4.52 25.59 -5.99
N LYS A 15 4.13 25.00 -7.12
CA LYS A 15 3.17 25.62 -8.06
C LYS A 15 1.75 25.75 -7.50
N ARG A 16 1.31 24.82 -6.64
CA ARG A 16 -0.04 24.83 -6.03
C ARG A 16 -0.11 25.56 -4.69
N GLY A 17 1.02 26.02 -4.17
CA GLY A 17 1.06 26.81 -2.93
C GLY A 17 0.57 26.06 -1.70
N TYR A 18 0.83 24.74 -1.59
CA TYR A 18 0.45 23.98 -0.40
C TYR A 18 1.15 24.58 0.84
N GLN A 19 0.35 24.92 1.85
CA GLN A 19 0.84 25.39 3.14
C GLN A 19 1.68 24.27 3.77
N ALA A 20 2.95 24.55 4.06
CA ALA A 20 3.81 23.59 4.74
C ALA A 20 3.31 23.41 6.18
N GLU A 21 2.74 22.23 6.47
CA GLU A 21 2.37 21.84 7.82
C GLU A 21 3.62 21.82 8.70
N LYS A 22 3.54 22.37 9.92
CA LYS A 22 4.66 22.33 10.87
C LYS A 22 5.02 20.88 11.14
N PHE A 23 6.31 20.54 11.00
CA PHE A 23 6.80 19.18 11.22
C PHE A 23 6.34 18.70 12.62
N PRO A 24 5.54 17.61 12.69
CA PRO A 24 4.89 17.19 13.93
C PRO A 24 5.87 16.63 14.97
N GLY A 25 7.17 16.61 14.68
CA GLY A 25 8.25 16.18 15.55
C GLY A 25 8.73 14.75 15.27
N TRP A 26 9.94 14.44 15.71
CA TRP A 26 10.55 13.11 15.56
C TRP A 26 9.74 12.01 16.25
N THR A 27 9.04 12.35 17.33
CA THR A 27 8.14 11.43 18.04
C THR A 27 6.94 11.03 17.20
N ALA A 28 6.29 11.98 16.51
CA ALA A 28 5.16 11.69 15.63
C ALA A 28 5.60 10.84 14.43
N LEU A 29 6.80 11.10 13.90
CA LEU A 29 7.39 10.28 12.83
C LEU A 29 7.58 8.82 13.27
N MET A 30 8.13 8.61 14.48
CA MET A 30 8.32 7.26 15.01
C MET A 30 7.00 6.53 15.26
N ILE A 31 5.98 7.22 15.77
CA ILE A 31 4.65 6.62 16.00
C ILE A 31 4.02 6.22 14.66
N ALA A 32 4.08 7.07 13.64
CA ALA A 32 3.57 6.77 12.31
C ALA A 32 4.36 5.64 11.62
N PHE A 33 5.67 5.60 11.83
CA PHE A 33 6.53 4.52 11.33
C PHE A 33 6.17 3.18 11.96
N VAL A 34 6.01 3.14 13.29
CA VAL A 34 5.58 1.92 13.98
C VAL A 34 4.16 1.51 13.58
N GLY A 35 3.24 2.47 13.40
CA GLY A 35 1.88 2.21 12.93
C GLY A 35 1.78 1.69 11.48
N SER A 36 2.83 1.86 10.67
CA SER A 36 2.89 1.36 9.28
C SER A 36 3.62 0.02 9.14
N LEU A 37 4.33 -0.44 10.17
CA LEU A 37 4.97 -1.78 10.21
C LEU A 37 4.01 -2.92 9.84
N PRO A 38 2.75 -2.98 10.33
CA PRO A 38 1.83 -4.05 10.00
C PRO A 38 1.48 -4.08 8.50
N GLY A 39 1.36 -2.91 7.85
CA GLY A 39 1.21 -2.83 6.40
C GLY A 39 2.44 -3.35 5.66
N LEU A 40 3.64 -2.98 6.13
CA LEU A 40 4.91 -3.38 5.53
C LEU A 40 5.14 -4.91 5.59
N MET A 41 4.63 -5.57 6.63
CA MET A 41 4.70 -7.02 6.78
C MET A 41 4.03 -7.80 5.66
N THR A 42 3.03 -7.23 4.97
CA THR A 42 2.40 -7.87 3.80
C THR A 42 3.44 -8.20 2.72
N ALA A 43 4.34 -7.26 2.42
CA ALA A 43 5.40 -7.44 1.42
C ALA A 43 6.40 -8.50 1.87
N VAL A 44 6.74 -8.54 3.16
CA VAL A 44 7.64 -9.55 3.72
C VAL A 44 7.03 -10.95 3.64
N ILE A 45 5.73 -11.11 3.89
CA ILE A 45 5.04 -12.40 3.77
C ILE A 45 5.06 -12.88 2.32
N ILE A 46 4.79 -12.00 1.35
CA ILE A 46 4.75 -12.36 -0.07
C ILE A 46 6.16 -12.68 -0.57
N VAL A 47 7.09 -11.72 -0.46
CA VAL A 47 8.45 -11.86 -1.00
C VAL A 47 9.22 -12.93 -0.22
N GLY A 48 9.14 -12.90 1.11
CA GLY A 48 9.79 -13.89 1.97
C GLY A 48 9.22 -15.29 1.76
N GLY A 49 7.90 -15.44 1.64
CA GLY A 49 7.24 -16.73 1.39
C GLY A 49 7.64 -17.37 0.07
N VAL A 50 7.76 -16.55 -0.99
CA VAL A 50 8.22 -17.00 -2.31
C VAL A 50 9.72 -17.32 -2.31
N LEU A 51 10.58 -16.42 -1.79
CA LEU A 51 12.04 -16.61 -1.82
C LEU A 51 12.52 -17.75 -0.92
N SER A 52 11.83 -18.00 0.20
CA SER A 52 12.14 -19.12 1.09
C SER A 52 11.68 -20.48 0.53
N GLY A 53 10.91 -20.49 -0.55
CA GLY A 53 10.37 -21.71 -1.15
C GLY A 53 9.27 -22.39 -0.32
N VAL A 54 8.73 -21.69 0.69
CA VAL A 54 7.65 -22.21 1.54
C VAL A 54 6.32 -22.22 0.79
N PHE A 55 6.10 -21.23 -0.08
CA PHE A 55 4.86 -21.08 -0.84
C PHE A 55 5.15 -20.73 -2.30
N THR A 56 4.24 -21.12 -3.20
CA THR A 56 4.26 -20.64 -4.59
C THR A 56 3.75 -19.21 -4.71
N VAL A 57 4.06 -18.53 -5.82
CA VAL A 57 3.67 -17.12 -6.05
C VAL A 57 2.16 -16.90 -5.87
N THR A 58 1.35 -17.87 -6.32
CA THR A 58 -0.11 -17.82 -6.22
C THR A 58 -0.62 -18.01 -4.79
N GLU A 59 -0.03 -18.93 -4.04
CA GLU A 59 -0.39 -19.19 -2.64
C GLU A 59 0.04 -18.02 -1.75
N SER A 60 1.26 -17.50 -1.93
CA SER A 60 1.75 -16.30 -1.24
C SER A 60 0.85 -15.09 -1.46
N GLY A 61 0.29 -14.92 -2.66
CA GLY A 61 -0.67 -13.86 -2.94
C GLY A 61 -1.96 -14.00 -2.12
N ALA A 62 -2.49 -15.22 -1.98
CA ALA A 62 -3.67 -15.49 -1.17
C ALA A 62 -3.43 -15.22 0.32
N PHE A 63 -2.30 -15.68 0.87
CA PHE A 63 -1.91 -15.39 2.25
C PHE A 63 -1.63 -13.91 2.49
N GLY A 64 -1.01 -13.21 1.53
CA GLY A 64 -0.79 -11.77 1.58
C GLY A 64 -2.10 -10.98 1.63
N ALA A 65 -3.08 -11.34 0.79
CA ALA A 65 -4.41 -10.73 0.79
C ALA A 65 -5.17 -11.00 2.09
N LEU A 66 -5.11 -12.23 2.61
CA LEU A 66 -5.72 -12.59 3.89
C LEU A 66 -5.10 -11.79 5.05
N TYR A 67 -3.77 -11.71 5.09
CA TYR A 67 -3.06 -10.91 6.11
C TYR A 67 -3.42 -9.43 6.01
N ALA A 68 -3.43 -8.85 4.80
CA ALA A 68 -3.84 -7.46 4.59
C ALA A 68 -5.28 -7.20 5.07
N PHE A 69 -6.20 -8.14 4.82
CA PHE A 69 -7.57 -8.06 5.29
C PHE A 69 -7.64 -8.08 6.83
N ILE A 70 -6.93 -9.01 7.48
CA ILE A 70 -6.87 -9.12 8.94
C ILE A 70 -6.27 -7.86 9.57
N VAL A 71 -5.16 -7.35 9.04
CA VAL A 71 -4.51 -6.12 9.54
C VAL A 71 -5.43 -4.91 9.38
N THR A 72 -6.13 -4.80 8.25
CA THR A 72 -7.09 -3.71 8.03
C THR A 72 -8.27 -3.76 9.01
N LEU A 73 -8.69 -4.97 9.38
CA LEU A 73 -9.81 -5.19 10.29
C LEU A 73 -9.42 -4.99 11.76
N LEU A 74 -8.27 -5.53 12.19
CA LEU A 74 -7.85 -5.55 13.59
C LEU A 74 -6.96 -4.36 13.98
N VAL A 75 -6.02 -3.95 13.13
CA VAL A 75 -5.06 -2.89 13.44
C VAL A 75 -5.61 -1.53 13.04
N TYR A 76 -6.02 -1.37 11.79
CA TYR A 76 -6.52 -0.09 11.29
C TYR A 76 -8.00 0.13 11.63
N ARG A 77 -8.75 -0.95 11.88
CA ARG A 77 -10.19 -0.95 12.19
C ARG A 77 -11.00 -0.05 11.25
N ALA A 78 -10.56 0.02 9.98
CA ALA A 78 -11.05 0.96 8.97
C ALA A 78 -12.06 0.30 8.00
N ILE A 79 -12.43 -0.96 8.25
CA ILE A 79 -13.34 -1.72 7.40
C ILE A 79 -14.79 -1.26 7.63
N THR A 80 -15.35 -0.63 6.60
CA THR A 80 -16.79 -0.49 6.40
C THR A 80 -17.16 -1.23 5.11
N TRP A 81 -18.40 -1.70 4.98
CA TRP A 81 -18.84 -2.41 3.76
C TRP A 81 -18.67 -1.57 2.48
N SER A 82 -18.79 -0.25 2.61
CA SER A 82 -18.50 0.70 1.53
C SER A 82 -17.02 0.70 1.14
N ASN A 83 -16.12 0.86 2.13
CA ASN A 83 -14.67 0.89 1.90
C ASN A 83 -14.16 -0.44 1.33
N PHE A 84 -14.69 -1.56 1.80
CA PHE A 84 -14.35 -2.88 1.26
C PHE A 84 -14.72 -3.00 -0.23
N LYS A 85 -15.96 -2.64 -0.60
CA LYS A 85 -16.38 -2.62 -2.01
C LYS A 85 -15.52 -1.68 -2.85
N MET A 86 -15.19 -0.50 -2.32
CA MET A 86 -14.33 0.46 -3.01
C MET A 86 -12.92 -0.09 -3.25
N ALA A 87 -12.34 -0.79 -2.27
CA ALA A 87 -11.04 -1.42 -2.39
C ALA A 87 -11.04 -2.52 -3.46
N VAL A 88 -12.04 -3.41 -3.44
CA VAL A 88 -12.18 -4.49 -4.44
C VAL A 88 -12.36 -3.90 -5.85
N MET A 89 -13.24 -2.90 -6.02
CA MET A 89 -13.45 -2.26 -7.32
C MET A 89 -12.18 -1.57 -7.85
N SER A 90 -11.39 -0.96 -6.96
CA SER A 90 -10.12 -0.34 -7.33
C SER A 90 -9.07 -1.38 -7.75
N SER A 91 -8.99 -2.51 -7.03
CA SER A 91 -8.13 -3.63 -7.41
C SER A 91 -8.51 -4.20 -8.78
N VAL A 92 -9.80 -4.46 -9.02
CA VAL A 92 -10.29 -4.97 -10.31
C VAL A 92 -9.99 -4.00 -11.44
N ARG A 93 -10.21 -2.69 -11.25
CA ARG A 93 -9.90 -1.66 -12.24
C ARG A 93 -8.42 -1.66 -12.63
N THR A 94 -7.54 -1.81 -11.64
CA THR A 94 -6.09 -1.80 -11.88
C THR A 94 -5.68 -3.06 -12.64
N THR A 95 -6.17 -4.22 -12.22
CA THR A 95 -5.91 -5.49 -12.90
C THR A 95 -6.47 -5.51 -14.33
N SER A 96 -7.67 -4.95 -14.55
CA SER A 96 -8.28 -4.92 -15.89
C SER A 96 -7.51 -4.02 -16.85
N MET A 97 -7.05 -2.85 -16.39
CA MET A 97 -6.18 -1.97 -17.20
C MET A 97 -4.90 -2.71 -17.63
N VAL A 98 -4.25 -3.44 -16.70
CA VAL A 98 -3.03 -4.20 -17.00
C VAL A 98 -3.32 -5.35 -17.96
N MET A 99 -4.39 -6.12 -17.74
CA MET A 99 -4.76 -7.23 -18.62
C MET A 99 -5.09 -6.78 -20.05
N ILE A 100 -5.77 -5.64 -20.21
CA ILE A 100 -6.04 -5.07 -21.54
C ILE A 100 -4.73 -4.68 -22.23
N LEU A 101 -3.79 -4.05 -21.51
CA LEU A 101 -2.49 -3.67 -22.07
C LEU A 101 -1.63 -4.87 -22.49
N ILE A 102 -1.76 -6.02 -21.83
CA ILE A 102 -1.03 -7.25 -22.18
C ILE A 102 -1.72 -8.00 -23.33
N ALA A 103 -3.06 -7.92 -23.42
CA ALA A 103 -3.84 -8.60 -24.44
C ALA A 103 -3.83 -7.90 -25.80
N CYS A 104 -3.53 -6.60 -25.84
CA CYS A 104 -3.30 -5.82 -27.06
C CYS A 104 -1.84 -5.94 -27.54
#